data_AF-A0A1F6D1N1-F1
#
_entry.id   AF-A0A1F6D1N1-F1
#
_cell.length_a   1.000
_cell.length_b   1.000
_cell.length_c   1.000
_cell.angle_alpha   90.00
_cell.angle_beta   90.00
_cell.angle_gamma   90.00
#
_symmetry.space_group_name_H-M   'P 1'
#
loop_
_entity.id
_entity.type
_entity.pdbx_description
1 polymer ?
#
loop_
_entity_poly.entity_id
_entity_poly.type
_entity_poly.pdbx_seq_one_letter_code
_entity_poly.pdbx_strand_id
1 'polypeptide(L)'
;MRKMIPKSQIEQERGDPAGLERLYRQALAAGDEPAFKEGVAQCAREYPEDLLFSAWAYRLNIRSLSDVTGPEGQIVKQNQVRHWLTAVMASAILGVLYMLFAGGKPPVPQPGDAHPLFWIGWGPLTALGILAYLAAVDRTGERTRWYGGLAVAIIPIAVYMALIAWNWDDTDPLAILILLHLPFVAWAAVGVGLTLGRPDPARQGYAFLVKSVETLLTGGIYFGAGALFLGLTHGIFHVMGIKLSQALLQTVAAWGIGAIPILALASVYDPTAAPVAQNWATGLARILRILTLLILPLALGVLAIYVFYFIPAYFWRPFQEREVLIVYNATIMAILVLLTAIVAGPDEQRSPRQDAILRYAVLTLGILTLLLNAYALVVIASRTFEFGLTPNRYAVFGWNIVTLLMLAAVVIPLWKAPSERWVPAFRESIARVSVLTVAWALWVLLGLPLSFL
;
A
#
# COMPACT_ATOMS: atom_id res chain seq x y z
N MET A 1 -3.21 42.70 2.47
CA MET A 1 -2.47 42.39 1.22
C MET A 1 -1.25 41.55 1.58
N ARG A 2 -1.16 40.30 1.12
CA ARG A 2 0.07 39.49 1.21
C ARG A 2 1.14 40.16 0.35
N LYS A 3 2.26 40.60 0.94
CA LYS A 3 3.43 41.02 0.15
C LYS A 3 4.11 39.75 -0.35
N MET A 4 3.89 39.41 -1.62
CA MET A 4 4.68 38.37 -2.28
C MET A 4 6.14 38.84 -2.37
N ILE A 5 7.10 37.94 -2.18
CA ILE A 5 8.52 38.26 -2.36
C ILE A 5 8.79 38.32 -3.88
N PRO A 6 9.06 39.50 -4.46
CA PRO A 6 9.32 39.61 -5.88
C PRO A 6 10.72 39.08 -6.20
N LYS A 7 10.87 38.51 -7.41
CA LYS A 7 12.16 38.02 -7.95
C LYS A 7 13.30 39.02 -7.75
N SER A 8 13.04 40.31 -7.94
CA SER A 8 14.03 41.38 -7.79
C SER A 8 14.65 41.46 -6.39
N GLN A 9 13.93 41.06 -5.34
CA GLN A 9 14.50 41.00 -3.98
C GLN A 9 15.41 39.77 -3.81
N ILE A 10 15.07 38.64 -4.44
CA ILE A 10 15.91 37.43 -4.42
C ILE A 10 17.21 37.67 -5.19
N GLU A 11 17.12 38.39 -6.30
CA GLU A 11 18.26 38.76 -7.14
C GLU A 11 19.22 39.76 -6.45
N GLN A 12 18.70 40.66 -5.62
CA GLN A 12 19.50 41.60 -4.85
C GLN A 12 20.39 40.92 -3.79
N GLU A 13 19.98 39.75 -3.28
CA GLU A 13 20.74 38.97 -2.31
C GLU A 13 21.76 38.01 -2.98
N ARG A 14 22.13 38.29 -4.24
CA ARG A 14 23.13 37.52 -4.97
C ARG A 14 24.48 37.53 -4.24
N GLY A 15 25.01 36.35 -3.96
CA GLY A 15 26.25 36.20 -3.21
C GLY A 15 26.13 36.46 -1.70
N ASP A 16 24.94 36.75 -1.16
CA ASP A 16 24.68 36.83 0.28
C ASP A 16 23.85 35.61 0.77
N PRO A 17 24.50 34.58 1.34
CA PRO A 17 23.80 33.43 1.91
C PRO A 17 22.84 33.79 3.04
N ALA A 18 23.15 34.81 3.86
CA ALA A 18 22.34 35.22 4.99
C ALA A 18 21.10 35.99 4.54
N GLY A 19 21.23 36.82 3.51
CA GLY A 19 20.13 37.49 2.82
C GLY A 19 19.08 36.52 2.27
N LEU A 20 19.53 35.55 1.46
CA LEU A 20 18.68 34.52 0.88
C LEU A 20 17.97 33.65 1.93
N GLU A 21 18.66 33.26 3.02
CA GLU A 21 18.06 32.50 4.12
C GLU A 21 16.99 33.30 4.87
N ARG A 22 17.19 34.61 5.06
CA ARG A 22 16.18 35.50 5.68
C ARG A 22 14.92 35.59 4.82
N LEU A 23 15.07 35.81 3.51
CA LEU A 23 13.95 35.86 2.57
C LEU A 23 13.20 34.52 2.53
N TYR A 24 13.92 33.40 2.54
CA TYR A 24 13.29 32.07 2.58
C TYR A 24 12.45 31.86 3.86
N ARG A 25 13.00 32.20 5.03
CA ARG A 25 12.26 32.09 6.30
C ARG A 25 11.04 33.00 6.33
N GLN A 26 11.15 34.18 5.74
CA GLN A 26 10.03 35.11 5.59
C GLN A 26 8.94 34.54 4.68
N ALA A 27 9.33 33.94 3.54
CA ALA A 27 8.40 33.24 2.65
C ALA A 27 7.71 32.08 3.36
N LEU A 28 8.45 31.29 4.15
CA LEU A 28 7.91 30.17 4.91
C LEU A 28 6.87 30.63 5.94
N ALA A 29 7.18 31.70 6.69
CA ALA A 29 6.28 32.29 7.68
C ALA A 29 5.01 32.90 7.05
N ALA A 30 5.12 33.42 5.82
CA ALA A 30 4.00 33.99 5.07
C ALA A 30 3.17 32.94 4.30
N GLY A 31 3.68 31.71 4.18
CA GLY A 31 3.10 30.65 3.35
C GLY A 31 3.28 30.89 1.84
N ASP A 32 4.35 31.58 1.45
CA ASP A 32 4.69 31.98 0.08
C ASP A 32 5.95 31.26 -0.45
N GLU A 33 6.23 30.07 0.10
CA GLU A 33 7.33 29.20 -0.32
C GLU A 33 7.35 28.91 -1.83
N PRO A 34 6.21 28.72 -2.54
CA PRO A 34 6.21 28.48 -3.98
C PRO A 34 6.75 29.65 -4.79
N ALA A 35 6.37 30.89 -4.46
CA ALA A 35 6.84 32.09 -5.16
C ALA A 35 8.34 32.31 -4.95
N PHE A 36 8.84 32.04 -3.73
CA PHE A 36 10.27 32.08 -3.45
C PHE A 36 11.04 31.03 -4.27
N LYS A 37 10.53 29.79 -4.35
CA LYS A 37 11.13 28.73 -5.18
C LYS A 37 11.19 29.13 -6.65
N GLU A 38 10.14 29.75 -7.17
CA GLU A 38 10.08 30.21 -8.55
C GLU A 38 11.07 31.36 -8.83
N GLY A 39 11.20 32.30 -7.90
CA GLY A 39 12.20 33.38 -7.99
C GLY A 39 13.63 32.86 -7.99
N VAL A 40 13.97 31.94 -7.08
CA VAL A 40 15.27 31.26 -7.05
C VAL A 40 15.52 30.47 -8.35
N ALA A 41 14.49 29.79 -8.90
CA ALA A 41 14.60 29.08 -10.17
C ALA A 41 14.91 29.99 -11.36
N GLN A 42 14.34 31.20 -11.37
CA GLN A 42 14.63 32.20 -12.40
C GLN A 42 16.04 32.77 -12.26
N CYS A 43 16.46 33.15 -11.05
CA CYS A 43 17.81 33.66 -10.79
C CYS A 43 18.89 32.62 -11.10
N ALA A 44 18.66 31.34 -10.79
CA ALA A 44 19.59 30.26 -11.13
C ALA A 44 19.72 30.03 -12.65
N ARG A 45 18.69 30.34 -13.45
CA ARG A 45 18.74 30.26 -14.92
C ARG A 45 19.46 31.45 -15.54
N GLU A 46 19.31 32.63 -14.97
CA GLU A 46 19.90 33.88 -15.46
C GLU A 46 21.38 33.99 -15.05
N TYR A 47 21.77 33.37 -13.94
CA TYR A 47 23.14 33.36 -13.40
C TYR A 47 23.63 31.94 -13.09
N PRO A 48 23.89 31.10 -14.11
CA PRO A 48 24.28 29.69 -13.93
C PRO A 48 25.64 29.50 -13.22
N GLU A 49 26.53 30.49 -13.31
CA GLU A 49 27.85 30.47 -12.64
C GLU A 49 27.76 30.81 -11.13
N ASP A 50 26.58 31.20 -10.65
CA ASP A 50 26.38 31.55 -9.24
C ASP A 50 26.17 30.29 -8.39
N LEU A 51 27.20 29.94 -7.63
CA LEU A 51 27.20 28.76 -6.75
C LEU A 51 26.13 28.84 -5.67
N LEU A 52 25.73 30.04 -5.24
CA LEU A 52 24.75 30.21 -4.18
C LEU A 52 23.34 29.90 -4.71
N PHE A 53 22.96 30.47 -5.86
CA PHE A 53 21.67 30.13 -6.48
C PHE A 53 21.61 28.67 -6.90
N SER A 54 22.72 28.10 -7.37
CA SER A 54 22.83 26.67 -7.69
C SER A 54 22.65 25.78 -6.45
N ALA A 55 23.32 26.12 -5.34
CA ALA A 55 23.16 25.41 -4.07
C ALA A 55 21.74 25.51 -3.50
N TRP A 56 21.11 26.69 -3.62
CA TRP A 56 19.71 26.89 -3.24
C TRP A 56 18.74 26.13 -4.15
N ALA A 57 19.02 26.07 -5.45
CA ALA A 57 18.24 25.27 -6.38
C ALA A 57 18.31 23.78 -6.04
N TYR A 58 19.47 23.28 -5.62
CA TYR A 58 19.60 21.91 -5.10
C TYR A 58 18.90 21.71 -3.76
N ARG A 59 19.10 22.63 -2.81
CA ARG A 59 18.49 22.57 -1.47
C ARG A 59 16.97 22.57 -1.52
N LEU A 60 16.39 23.40 -2.38
CA LEU A 60 14.93 23.52 -2.53
C LEU A 60 14.35 22.51 -3.52
N ASN A 61 15.18 21.61 -4.06
CA ASN A 61 14.82 20.62 -5.06
C ASN A 61 14.19 21.24 -6.33
N ILE A 62 14.64 22.46 -6.68
CA ILE A 62 14.22 23.26 -7.85
C ILE A 62 14.75 22.69 -9.17
N ARG A 63 15.66 21.69 -9.12
CA ARG A 63 16.16 20.91 -10.29
C ARG A 63 15.06 20.55 -11.32
N SER A 64 13.80 20.45 -10.89
CA SER A 64 12.63 20.27 -11.76
C SER A 64 12.33 21.40 -12.77
N LEU A 65 12.93 22.60 -12.71
CA LEU A 65 12.55 23.75 -13.58
C LEU A 65 13.59 24.12 -14.66
N SER A 66 14.86 23.74 -14.48
CA SER A 66 15.90 23.86 -15.51
C SER A 66 15.87 22.68 -16.50
N ASP A 67 15.46 21.49 -16.03
CA ASP A 67 15.40 20.30 -16.86
C ASP A 67 14.30 20.41 -17.93
N VAL A 68 13.11 20.92 -17.58
CA VAL A 68 11.88 20.86 -18.41
C VAL A 68 12.02 21.48 -19.81
N THR A 69 12.95 22.41 -20.02
CA THR A 69 13.18 23.07 -21.32
C THR A 69 14.45 22.62 -22.05
N GLY A 70 15.35 21.89 -21.38
CA GLY A 70 16.58 21.35 -21.97
C GLY A 70 16.42 19.92 -22.54
N PRO A 71 17.45 19.39 -23.22
CA PRO A 71 17.45 18.01 -23.71
C PRO A 71 17.23 16.97 -22.60
N GLU A 72 17.69 17.23 -21.37
CA GLU A 72 17.48 16.33 -20.23
C GLU A 72 16.02 16.27 -19.76
N GLY A 73 15.28 17.38 -19.69
CA GLY A 73 13.85 17.30 -19.35
C GLY A 73 12.96 16.90 -20.53
N GLN A 74 13.42 17.02 -21.77
CA GLN A 74 12.80 16.29 -22.88
C GLN A 74 12.92 14.77 -22.69
N ILE A 75 14.08 14.28 -22.23
CA ILE A 75 14.28 12.86 -21.89
C ILE A 75 13.40 12.44 -20.71
N VAL A 76 13.33 13.24 -19.63
CA VAL A 76 12.45 12.95 -18.48
C VAL A 76 10.98 12.92 -18.89
N LYS A 77 10.52 13.90 -19.67
CA LYS A 77 9.14 13.95 -20.18
C LYS A 77 8.85 12.79 -21.12
N GLN A 78 9.80 12.42 -21.98
CA GLN A 78 9.67 11.28 -22.88
C GLN A 78 9.63 9.95 -22.10
N ASN A 79 10.44 9.79 -21.06
CA ASN A 79 10.41 8.63 -20.18
C ASN A 79 9.10 8.55 -19.39
N GLN A 80 8.58 9.68 -18.93
CA GLN A 80 7.28 9.75 -18.26
C GLN A 80 6.13 9.36 -19.20
N VAL A 81 6.13 9.86 -20.44
CA VAL A 81 5.13 9.47 -21.47
C VAL A 81 5.23 7.97 -21.77
N ARG A 82 6.45 7.44 -21.92
CA ARG A 82 6.67 6.00 -22.15
C ARG A 82 6.16 5.15 -20.99
N HIS A 83 6.46 5.53 -19.76
CA HIS A 83 5.98 4.88 -18.53
C HIS A 83 4.45 4.82 -18.47
N TRP A 84 3.78 5.93 -18.78
CA TRP A 84 2.32 5.95 -18.80
C TRP A 84 1.73 5.13 -19.94
N LEU A 85 2.33 5.17 -21.13
CA LEU A 85 1.90 4.36 -22.26
C LEU A 85 2.04 2.86 -21.94
N THR A 86 3.17 2.43 -21.36
CA THR A 86 3.35 1.02 -20.97
C THR A 86 2.37 0.61 -19.88
N ALA A 87 2.14 1.46 -18.87
CA ALA A 87 1.16 1.20 -17.83
C ALA A 87 -0.25 1.04 -18.40
N VAL A 88 -0.71 1.95 -19.26
CA VAL A 88 -2.04 1.89 -19.89
C VAL A 88 -2.18 0.66 -20.76
N MET A 89 -1.18 0.34 -21.59
CA MET A 89 -1.22 -0.84 -22.45
C MET A 89 -1.23 -2.14 -21.63
N ALA A 90 -0.36 -2.27 -20.62
CA ALA A 90 -0.33 -3.44 -19.75
C ALA A 90 -1.64 -3.61 -18.98
N SER A 91 -2.22 -2.50 -18.50
CA SER A 91 -3.51 -2.48 -17.81
C SER A 91 -4.66 -2.89 -18.74
N ALA A 92 -4.68 -2.38 -19.97
CA ALA A 92 -5.71 -2.74 -20.95
C ALA A 92 -5.63 -4.23 -21.32
N ILE A 93 -4.42 -4.75 -21.54
CA ILE A 93 -4.19 -6.19 -21.81
C ILE A 93 -4.67 -7.03 -20.62
N LEU A 94 -4.26 -6.67 -19.39
CA LEU A 94 -4.68 -7.40 -18.20
C LEU A 94 -6.20 -7.34 -17.98
N GLY A 95 -6.83 -6.18 -18.24
CA GLY A 95 -8.29 -6.03 -18.23
C GLY A 95 -8.98 -6.93 -19.24
N VAL A 96 -8.47 -7.00 -20.48
CA VAL A 96 -9.02 -7.91 -21.51
C VAL A 96 -8.87 -9.38 -21.09
N LEU A 97 -7.74 -9.78 -20.51
CA LEU A 97 -7.56 -11.14 -20.01
C LEU A 97 -8.56 -11.47 -18.89
N TYR A 98 -8.79 -10.54 -17.97
CA TYR A 98 -9.82 -10.70 -16.93
C TYR A 98 -11.23 -10.81 -17.51
N MET A 99 -11.55 -10.00 -18.52
CA MET A 99 -12.82 -10.08 -19.25
C MET A 99 -13.01 -11.47 -19.88
N LEU A 100 -11.98 -12.01 -20.52
CA LEU A 100 -12.02 -13.37 -21.10
C LEU A 100 -12.15 -14.45 -20.01
N PHE A 101 -11.42 -14.29 -18.90
CA PHE A 101 -11.41 -15.26 -17.80
C PHE A 101 -12.69 -15.27 -16.98
N ALA A 102 -13.40 -14.15 -16.92
CA ALA A 102 -14.70 -14.06 -16.28
C ALA A 102 -15.79 -14.85 -17.04
N GLY A 103 -15.63 -15.05 -18.36
CA GLY A 103 -16.52 -15.93 -19.14
C GLY A 103 -18.01 -15.58 -19.07
N GLY A 104 -18.35 -14.30 -18.82
CA GLY A 104 -19.73 -13.84 -18.62
C GLY A 104 -20.35 -14.19 -17.26
N LYS A 105 -19.55 -14.68 -16.30
CA LYS A 105 -19.95 -14.86 -14.90
C LYS A 105 -19.56 -13.63 -14.05
N PRO A 106 -20.17 -13.45 -12.86
CA PRO A 106 -19.76 -12.44 -11.89
C PRO A 106 -18.25 -12.52 -11.57
N PRO A 107 -17.47 -11.41 -11.71
CA PRO A 107 -16.05 -11.38 -11.36
C PRO A 107 -15.86 -11.14 -9.85
N VAL A 108 -16.37 -12.06 -9.03
CA VAL A 108 -16.34 -11.97 -7.57
C VAL A 108 -15.52 -13.11 -6.98
N PRO A 109 -14.82 -12.92 -5.84
CA PRO A 109 -14.04 -13.99 -5.24
C PRO A 109 -14.90 -14.96 -4.43
N GLN A 110 -15.96 -15.49 -5.04
CA GLN A 110 -16.90 -16.45 -4.43
C GLN A 110 -16.95 -17.76 -5.25
N PRO A 111 -16.62 -18.92 -4.63
CA PRO A 111 -16.73 -20.22 -5.27
C PRO A 111 -18.15 -20.45 -5.85
N GLY A 112 -18.23 -21.14 -6.98
CA GLY A 112 -19.48 -21.39 -7.72
C GLY A 112 -19.99 -20.23 -8.58
N ASP A 113 -19.97 -19.01 -8.02
CA ASP A 113 -20.46 -17.81 -8.70
C ASP A 113 -19.51 -17.34 -9.80
N ALA A 114 -18.20 -17.35 -9.55
CA ALA A 114 -17.21 -16.94 -10.53
C ALA A 114 -16.82 -18.07 -11.50
N HIS A 115 -16.30 -17.69 -12.65
CA HIS A 115 -15.72 -18.64 -13.59
C HIS A 115 -14.38 -19.18 -13.06
N PRO A 116 -14.05 -20.48 -13.21
CA PRO A 116 -12.81 -21.05 -12.67
C PRO A 116 -11.52 -20.33 -13.12
N LEU A 117 -11.51 -19.75 -14.32
CA LEU A 117 -10.33 -18.99 -14.79
C LEU A 117 -10.18 -17.63 -14.08
N PHE A 118 -11.24 -17.07 -13.48
CA PHE A 118 -11.13 -15.86 -12.67
C PHE A 118 -10.13 -16.02 -11.53
N TRP A 119 -9.97 -17.23 -11.00
CA TRP A 119 -9.03 -17.56 -9.91
C TRP A 119 -7.58 -17.41 -10.32
N ILE A 120 -7.26 -17.72 -11.58
CA ILE A 120 -5.93 -17.46 -12.16
C ILE A 120 -5.70 -15.95 -12.26
N GLY A 121 -6.76 -15.21 -12.61
CA GLY A 121 -6.82 -13.76 -12.53
C GLY A 121 -6.43 -13.24 -11.16
N TRP A 122 -7.19 -13.68 -10.14
CA TRP A 122 -7.27 -13.21 -8.76
C TRP A 122 -5.98 -13.42 -7.94
N GLY A 123 -4.91 -12.75 -8.34
CA GLY A 123 -3.59 -12.79 -7.71
C GLY A 123 -2.49 -13.13 -8.72
N PRO A 124 -2.38 -14.38 -9.21
CA PRO A 124 -1.25 -14.81 -10.03
C PRO A 124 -1.10 -14.01 -11.33
N LEU A 125 -2.17 -13.91 -12.13
CA LEU A 125 -2.13 -13.17 -13.39
C LEU A 125 -1.90 -11.67 -13.16
N THR A 126 -2.52 -11.09 -12.12
CA THR A 126 -2.27 -9.70 -11.76
C THR A 126 -0.81 -9.46 -11.39
N ALA A 127 -0.20 -10.34 -10.59
CA ALA A 127 1.21 -10.24 -10.26
C ALA A 127 2.12 -10.43 -11.48
N LEU A 128 1.80 -11.37 -12.38
CA LEU A 128 2.51 -11.52 -13.65
C LEU A 128 2.42 -10.24 -14.51
N GLY A 129 1.23 -9.63 -14.60
CA GLY A 129 1.04 -8.37 -15.31
C GLY A 129 1.85 -7.22 -14.69
N ILE A 130 1.87 -7.13 -13.35
CA ILE A 130 2.68 -6.14 -12.62
C ILE A 130 4.18 -6.38 -12.85
N LEU A 131 4.66 -7.62 -12.72
CA LEU A 131 6.07 -7.95 -12.93
C LEU A 131 6.51 -7.67 -14.39
N ALA A 132 5.66 -7.99 -15.36
CA ALA A 132 5.91 -7.68 -16.77
C ALA A 132 5.98 -6.16 -17.00
N TYR A 133 5.07 -5.39 -16.39
CA TYR A 133 5.10 -3.94 -16.42
C TYR A 133 6.38 -3.37 -15.80
N LEU A 134 6.77 -3.84 -14.60
CA LEU A 134 7.99 -3.41 -13.93
C LEU A 134 9.24 -3.71 -14.77
N ALA A 135 9.32 -4.91 -15.36
CA ALA A 135 10.41 -5.30 -16.25
C ALA A 135 10.48 -4.46 -17.53
N ALA A 136 9.33 -4.08 -18.09
CA ALA A 136 9.26 -3.27 -19.30
C ALA A 136 9.74 -1.81 -19.08
N VAL A 137 9.64 -1.30 -17.86
CA VAL A 137 10.02 0.10 -17.50
C VAL A 137 11.43 0.20 -16.92
N ASP A 138 11.77 -0.57 -15.88
CA ASP A 138 13.08 -0.51 -15.19
C ASP A 138 14.22 -0.92 -16.16
N ARG A 139 14.00 -1.94 -17.00
CA ARG A 139 14.90 -2.46 -18.05
C ARG A 139 16.34 -2.78 -17.64
N THR A 140 16.72 -2.59 -16.39
CA THR A 140 18.04 -2.99 -15.88
C THR A 140 18.14 -4.52 -15.91
N GLY A 141 19.23 -5.05 -16.48
CA GLY A 141 19.37 -6.49 -16.74
C GLY A 141 19.26 -7.35 -15.48
N GLU A 142 19.72 -6.84 -14.34
CA GLU A 142 19.59 -7.52 -13.04
C GLU A 142 18.13 -7.58 -12.56
N ARG A 143 17.40 -6.46 -12.65
CA ARG A 143 16.01 -6.39 -12.15
C ARG A 143 15.07 -7.21 -13.03
N THR A 144 15.24 -7.14 -14.35
CA THR A 144 14.50 -7.99 -15.29
C THR A 144 14.69 -9.48 -15.00
N ARG A 145 15.88 -9.91 -14.59
CA ARG A 145 16.13 -11.31 -14.17
C ARG A 145 15.36 -11.67 -12.89
N TRP A 146 15.33 -10.79 -11.90
CA TRP A 146 14.54 -11.01 -10.67
C TRP A 146 13.04 -11.07 -10.96
N TYR A 147 12.51 -10.12 -11.74
CA TYR A 147 11.10 -10.11 -12.14
C TYR A 147 10.74 -11.36 -12.96
N GLY A 148 11.60 -11.77 -13.89
CA GLY A 148 11.43 -13.00 -14.67
C GLY A 148 11.45 -14.27 -13.82
N GLY A 149 12.40 -14.38 -12.88
CA GLY A 149 12.48 -15.52 -11.96
C GLY A 149 11.25 -15.64 -11.05
N LEU A 150 10.73 -14.52 -10.56
CA LEU A 150 9.50 -14.49 -9.76
C LEU A 150 8.26 -14.79 -10.60
N ALA A 151 8.21 -14.31 -11.84
CA ALA A 151 7.14 -14.66 -12.76
C ALA A 151 7.08 -16.18 -12.98
N VAL A 152 8.24 -16.83 -13.17
CA VAL A 152 8.31 -18.30 -13.25
C VAL A 152 7.86 -18.97 -11.95
N ALA A 153 8.24 -18.43 -10.79
CA ALA A 153 7.83 -18.97 -9.49
C ALA A 153 6.31 -18.86 -9.20
N ILE A 154 5.62 -17.88 -9.80
CA ILE A 154 4.17 -17.70 -9.66
C ILE A 154 3.39 -18.69 -10.55
N ILE A 155 3.96 -19.17 -11.66
CA ILE A 155 3.27 -20.09 -12.59
C ILE A 155 2.79 -21.38 -11.89
N PRO A 156 3.59 -22.10 -11.09
CA PRO A 156 3.12 -23.26 -10.35
C PRO A 156 1.93 -22.95 -9.43
N ILE A 157 1.91 -21.79 -8.79
CA ILE A 157 0.77 -21.34 -7.96
C ILE A 157 -0.46 -21.16 -8.85
N ALA A 158 -0.32 -20.49 -10.00
CA ALA A 158 -1.42 -20.31 -10.94
C ALA A 158 -1.99 -21.65 -11.46
N VAL A 159 -1.11 -22.60 -11.80
CA VAL A 159 -1.50 -23.95 -12.26
C VAL A 159 -2.18 -24.73 -11.14
N TYR A 160 -1.62 -24.73 -9.94
CA TYR A 160 -2.22 -25.36 -8.76
C TYR A 160 -3.63 -24.83 -8.50
N MET A 161 -3.81 -23.49 -8.55
CA MET A 161 -5.11 -22.86 -8.40
C MET A 161 -6.09 -23.26 -9.51
N ALA A 162 -5.65 -23.32 -10.77
CA ALA A 162 -6.50 -23.73 -11.89
C ALA A 162 -6.99 -25.18 -11.74
N LEU A 163 -6.11 -26.09 -11.30
CA LEU A 163 -6.43 -27.50 -11.11
C LEU A 163 -7.41 -27.72 -9.95
N ILE A 164 -7.17 -27.06 -8.83
CA ILE A 164 -8.02 -27.23 -7.64
C ILE A 164 -9.36 -26.54 -7.82
N ALA A 165 -9.39 -25.35 -8.39
CA ALA A 165 -10.63 -24.59 -8.49
C ALA A 165 -11.64 -25.19 -9.47
N TRP A 166 -11.21 -26.12 -10.34
CA TRP A 166 -12.10 -26.89 -11.20
C TRP A 166 -12.87 -27.98 -10.43
N ASN A 167 -12.34 -28.41 -9.29
CA ASN A 167 -12.90 -29.46 -8.44
C ASN A 167 -13.56 -28.94 -7.16
N TRP A 168 -13.58 -27.63 -6.93
CA TRP A 168 -14.23 -27.06 -5.76
C TRP A 168 -15.75 -27.11 -5.89
N ASP A 169 -16.39 -27.62 -4.85
CA ASP A 169 -17.83 -27.49 -4.67
C ASP A 169 -18.15 -26.05 -4.24
N ASP A 170 -19.34 -25.56 -4.59
CA ASP A 170 -19.74 -24.14 -4.49
C ASP A 170 -19.67 -23.56 -3.05
N THR A 171 -19.45 -24.40 -2.03
CA THR A 171 -19.48 -24.03 -0.61
C THR A 171 -18.23 -24.40 0.18
N ASP A 172 -17.15 -24.86 -0.47
CA ASP A 172 -15.94 -25.30 0.25
C ASP A 172 -15.29 -24.14 1.05
N PRO A 173 -15.28 -24.18 2.40
CA PRO A 173 -14.68 -23.14 3.22
C PRO A 173 -13.17 -22.99 3.00
N LEU A 174 -12.48 -24.06 2.58
CA LEU A 174 -11.05 -24.05 2.28
C LEU A 174 -10.77 -23.24 1.00
N ALA A 175 -11.65 -23.34 0.01
CA ALA A 175 -11.58 -22.56 -1.22
C ALA A 175 -11.59 -21.05 -0.95
N ILE A 176 -12.59 -20.57 -0.20
CA ILE A 176 -12.73 -19.15 0.16
C ILE A 176 -11.46 -18.63 0.86
N LEU A 177 -10.89 -19.45 1.73
CA LEU A 177 -9.70 -19.05 2.48
C LEU A 177 -8.46 -18.90 1.59
N ILE A 178 -8.22 -19.85 0.69
CA ILE A 178 -7.14 -19.78 -0.31
C ILE A 178 -7.31 -18.54 -1.17
N LEU A 179 -8.53 -18.27 -1.63
CA LEU A 179 -8.88 -17.11 -2.45
C LEU A 179 -8.61 -15.77 -1.75
N LEU A 180 -8.85 -15.71 -0.44
CA LEU A 180 -8.56 -14.52 0.34
C LEU A 180 -7.05 -14.27 0.44
N HIS A 181 -6.23 -15.32 0.56
CA HIS A 181 -4.78 -15.20 0.76
C HIS A 181 -3.97 -15.04 -0.54
N LEU A 182 -4.52 -15.50 -1.67
CA LEU A 182 -3.82 -15.54 -2.95
C LEU A 182 -3.33 -14.16 -3.45
N PRO A 183 -4.13 -13.08 -3.45
CA PRO A 183 -3.64 -11.74 -3.80
C PRO A 183 -2.49 -11.28 -2.89
N PHE A 184 -2.50 -11.63 -1.61
CA PHE A 184 -1.44 -11.25 -0.68
C PHE A 184 -0.11 -11.96 -1.00
N VAL A 185 -0.15 -13.26 -1.29
CA VAL A 185 1.04 -14.02 -1.71
C VAL A 185 1.58 -13.50 -3.04
N ALA A 186 0.70 -13.23 -4.00
CA ALA A 186 1.08 -12.70 -5.30
C ALA A 186 1.71 -11.30 -5.18
N TRP A 187 1.15 -10.44 -4.32
CA TRP A 187 1.70 -9.13 -4.01
C TRP A 187 3.05 -9.22 -3.27
N ALA A 188 3.20 -10.18 -2.37
CA ALA A 188 4.47 -10.44 -1.68
C ALA A 188 5.58 -10.82 -2.67
N ALA A 189 5.27 -11.61 -3.70
CA ALA A 189 6.23 -11.94 -4.76
C ALA A 189 6.68 -10.68 -5.53
N VAL A 190 5.76 -9.76 -5.86
CA VAL A 190 6.12 -8.45 -6.42
C VAL A 190 7.07 -7.69 -5.48
N GLY A 191 6.77 -7.68 -4.18
CA GLY A 191 7.62 -7.07 -3.16
C GLY A 191 9.03 -7.63 -3.13
N VAL A 192 9.16 -8.96 -3.14
CA VAL A 192 10.47 -9.63 -3.21
C VAL A 192 11.24 -9.17 -4.44
N GLY A 193 10.60 -9.07 -5.62
CA GLY A 193 11.26 -8.60 -6.84
C GLY A 193 11.78 -7.17 -6.73
N LEU A 194 11.03 -6.31 -6.03
CA LEU A 194 11.40 -4.93 -5.78
C LEU A 194 12.42 -4.76 -4.64
N THR A 195 12.59 -5.70 -3.72
CA THR A 195 13.49 -5.50 -2.56
C THR A 195 14.75 -6.35 -2.61
N LEU A 196 14.71 -7.51 -3.27
CA LEU A 196 15.79 -8.50 -3.22
C LEU A 196 17.08 -7.99 -3.88
N GLY A 197 18.23 -8.30 -3.29
CA GLY A 197 19.54 -7.87 -3.78
C GLY A 197 19.84 -6.37 -3.61
N ARG A 198 18.95 -5.59 -2.98
CA ARG A 198 19.21 -4.19 -2.63
C ARG A 198 19.84 -4.07 -1.24
N PRO A 199 20.70 -3.05 -1.01
CA PRO A 199 21.22 -2.77 0.32
C PRO A 199 20.10 -2.35 1.27
N ASP A 200 20.33 -2.58 2.57
CA ASP A 200 19.38 -2.31 3.66
C ASP A 200 17.98 -2.95 3.44
N PRO A 201 17.88 -4.29 3.39
CA PRO A 201 16.65 -4.99 3.02
C PRO A 201 15.44 -4.62 3.89
N ALA A 202 15.66 -4.33 5.18
CA ALA A 202 14.59 -3.89 6.07
C ALA A 202 14.06 -2.48 5.71
N ARG A 203 14.94 -1.55 5.29
CA ARG A 203 14.49 -0.22 4.83
C ARG A 203 13.74 -0.32 3.51
N GLN A 204 14.22 -1.14 2.57
CA GLN A 204 13.56 -1.40 1.30
C GLN A 204 12.18 -2.05 1.52
N GLY A 205 12.11 -3.05 2.40
CA GLY A 205 10.88 -3.74 2.78
C GLY A 205 9.86 -2.79 3.38
N TYR A 206 10.25 -1.96 4.36
CA TYR A 206 9.35 -0.97 4.94
C TYR A 206 8.81 0.01 3.89
N ALA A 207 9.70 0.57 3.06
CA ALA A 207 9.31 1.50 2.01
C ALA A 207 8.33 0.87 1.00
N PHE A 208 8.57 -0.39 0.62
CA PHE A 208 7.65 -1.15 -0.21
C PHE A 208 6.28 -1.38 0.46
N LEU A 209 6.25 -1.72 1.75
CA LEU A 209 4.99 -1.90 2.50
C LEU A 209 4.16 -0.62 2.53
N VAL A 210 4.80 0.54 2.79
CA VAL A 210 4.10 1.83 2.75
C VAL A 210 3.56 2.13 1.35
N LYS A 211 4.36 1.88 0.29
CA LYS A 211 3.90 2.02 -1.10
C LYS A 211 2.81 1.03 -1.48
N SER A 212 2.76 -0.14 -0.84
CA SER A 212 1.67 -1.10 -1.00
C SER A 212 0.36 -0.53 -0.45
N VAL A 213 0.40 0.13 0.71
CA VAL A 213 -0.79 0.82 1.27
C VAL A 213 -1.20 1.99 0.38
N GLU A 214 -0.25 2.78 -0.14
CA GLU A 214 -0.55 3.86 -1.08
C GLU A 214 -1.17 3.33 -2.40
N THR A 215 -0.67 2.20 -2.90
CA THR A 215 -1.22 1.54 -4.09
C THR A 215 -2.63 1.02 -3.84
N LEU A 216 -2.89 0.41 -2.68
CA LEU A 216 -4.22 -0.07 -2.30
C LEU A 216 -5.22 1.08 -2.17
N LEU A 217 -4.81 2.19 -1.55
CA LEU A 217 -5.63 3.41 -1.45
C LEU A 217 -5.97 3.96 -2.84
N THR A 218 -4.98 4.04 -3.73
CA THR A 218 -5.15 4.51 -5.11
C THR A 218 -6.08 3.59 -5.90
N GLY A 219 -5.89 2.28 -5.77
CA GLY A 219 -6.77 1.28 -6.35
C GLY A 219 -8.21 1.44 -5.86
N GLY A 220 -8.40 1.64 -4.55
CA GLY A 220 -9.72 1.92 -3.96
C GLY A 220 -10.40 3.16 -4.56
N ILE A 221 -9.66 4.24 -4.78
CA ILE A 221 -10.16 5.45 -5.46
C ILE A 221 -10.58 5.12 -6.90
N TYR A 222 -9.75 4.38 -7.65
CA TYR A 222 -10.04 4.01 -9.04
C TYR A 222 -11.22 3.05 -9.16
N PHE A 223 -11.32 2.06 -8.26
CA PHE A 223 -12.48 1.17 -8.16
C PHE A 223 -13.75 1.94 -7.82
N GLY A 224 -13.69 2.87 -6.85
CA GLY A 224 -14.82 3.72 -6.48
C GLY A 224 -15.29 4.59 -7.64
N ALA A 225 -14.36 5.22 -8.37
CA ALA A 225 -14.67 6.00 -9.56
C ALA A 225 -15.31 5.11 -10.65
N GLY A 226 -14.73 3.94 -10.93
CA GLY A 226 -15.26 2.98 -11.91
C GLY A 226 -16.67 2.51 -11.56
N ALA A 227 -16.92 2.13 -10.29
CA ALA A 227 -18.23 1.72 -9.82
C ALA A 227 -19.26 2.85 -9.91
N LEU A 228 -18.87 4.08 -9.57
CA LEU A 228 -19.71 5.27 -9.71
C LEU A 228 -20.10 5.50 -11.18
N PHE A 229 -19.15 5.47 -12.11
CA PHE A 229 -19.43 5.65 -13.54
C PHE A 229 -20.29 4.51 -14.11
N LEU A 230 -20.04 3.26 -13.69
CA LEU A 230 -20.87 2.12 -14.08
C LEU A 230 -22.31 2.27 -13.59
N GLY A 231 -22.49 2.69 -12.32
CA GLY A 231 -23.80 2.93 -11.72
C GLY A 231 -24.56 4.08 -12.38
N LEU A 232 -23.88 5.20 -12.66
CA LEU A 232 -24.46 6.33 -13.38
C LEU A 232 -24.88 5.96 -14.80
N THR A 233 -24.02 5.22 -15.52
CA THR A 233 -24.32 4.72 -16.86
C THR A 233 -25.54 3.81 -16.83
N HIS A 234 -25.58 2.85 -15.89
CA HIS A 234 -26.74 2.00 -15.70
C HIS A 234 -28.02 2.80 -15.43
N GLY A 235 -27.95 3.80 -14.54
CA GLY A 235 -29.09 4.68 -14.22
C GLY A 235 -29.62 5.46 -15.42
N ILE A 236 -28.73 6.07 -16.21
CA ILE A 236 -29.10 6.84 -17.42
C ILE A 236 -29.82 5.93 -18.43
N PHE A 237 -29.25 4.76 -18.72
CA PHE A 237 -29.84 3.81 -19.66
C PHE A 237 -31.19 3.27 -19.16
N HIS A 238 -31.29 2.96 -17.87
CA HIS A 238 -32.53 2.53 -17.24
C HIS A 238 -33.65 3.58 -17.39
N VAL A 239 -33.35 4.87 -17.18
CA VAL A 239 -34.31 5.97 -17.36
C VAL A 239 -34.76 6.11 -18.82
N MET A 240 -33.87 5.86 -19.78
CA MET A 240 -34.22 5.86 -21.22
C MET A 240 -34.98 4.61 -21.67
N GLY A 241 -35.32 3.69 -20.76
CA GLY A 241 -35.97 2.42 -21.09
C GLY A 241 -35.04 1.38 -21.71
N ILE A 242 -33.72 1.61 -21.71
CA ILE A 242 -32.72 0.67 -22.23
C ILE A 242 -32.19 -0.19 -21.09
N LYS A 243 -32.49 -1.49 -21.12
CA LYS A 243 -31.97 -2.46 -20.15
C LYS A 243 -30.59 -2.96 -20.60
N LEU A 244 -29.55 -2.52 -19.90
CA LEU A 244 -28.21 -3.12 -20.06
C LEU A 244 -28.24 -4.56 -19.56
N SER A 245 -27.67 -5.49 -20.32
CA SER A 245 -27.60 -6.89 -19.91
C SER A 245 -26.65 -7.05 -18.71
N GLN A 246 -26.99 -7.97 -17.81
CA GLN A 246 -26.14 -8.28 -16.66
C GLN A 246 -24.76 -8.78 -17.10
N ALA A 247 -24.70 -9.56 -18.19
CA ALA A 247 -23.47 -10.02 -18.79
C ALA A 247 -22.56 -8.86 -19.22
N LEU A 248 -23.11 -7.80 -19.81
CA LEU A 248 -22.35 -6.61 -20.17
C LEU A 248 -21.77 -5.91 -18.93
N LEU A 249 -22.58 -5.73 -17.88
CA LEU A 249 -22.11 -5.11 -16.63
C LEU A 249 -20.99 -5.92 -15.98
N GLN A 250 -21.13 -7.25 -15.95
CA GLN A 250 -20.11 -8.17 -15.42
C GLN A 250 -18.83 -8.15 -16.25
N THR A 251 -18.95 -8.04 -17.58
CA THR A 251 -17.82 -7.94 -18.51
C THR A 251 -17.02 -6.65 -18.25
N VAL A 252 -17.70 -5.52 -18.12
CA VAL A 252 -17.06 -4.22 -17.79
C VAL A 252 -16.43 -4.25 -16.40
N ALA A 253 -17.11 -4.84 -15.42
CA ALA A 253 -16.57 -5.01 -14.07
C ALA A 253 -15.29 -5.86 -14.07
N ALA A 254 -15.29 -6.99 -14.80
CA ALA A 254 -14.13 -7.87 -14.92
C ALA A 254 -12.95 -7.13 -15.55
N TRP A 255 -13.19 -6.38 -16.63
CA TRP A 255 -12.17 -5.55 -17.27
C TRP A 255 -11.57 -4.53 -16.29
N GLY A 256 -12.41 -3.85 -15.50
CA GLY A 256 -11.96 -2.91 -14.47
C GLY A 256 -11.10 -3.57 -13.39
N ILE A 257 -11.51 -4.75 -12.89
CA ILE A 257 -10.74 -5.52 -11.89
C ILE A 257 -9.35 -5.89 -12.40
N GLY A 258 -9.22 -6.26 -13.67
CA GLY A 258 -7.91 -6.54 -14.28
C GLY A 258 -7.08 -5.28 -14.54
N ALA A 259 -7.68 -4.19 -15.02
CA ALA A 259 -6.94 -3.00 -15.43
C ALA A 259 -6.44 -2.13 -14.27
N ILE A 260 -7.24 -1.99 -13.21
CA ILE A 260 -6.98 -1.02 -12.13
C ILE A 260 -5.68 -1.28 -11.34
N PRO A 261 -5.30 -2.52 -10.98
CA PRO A 261 -4.11 -2.77 -10.16
C PRO A 261 -2.80 -2.21 -10.74
N ILE A 262 -2.57 -2.36 -12.05
CA ILE A 262 -1.37 -1.83 -12.71
C ILE A 262 -1.44 -0.29 -12.78
N LEU A 263 -2.58 0.29 -13.14
CA LEU A 263 -2.76 1.75 -13.15
C LEU A 263 -2.53 2.35 -11.76
N ALA A 264 -3.06 1.71 -10.71
CA ALA A 264 -2.90 2.16 -9.33
C ALA A 264 -1.43 2.15 -8.92
N LEU A 265 -0.70 1.07 -9.20
CA LEU A 265 0.73 0.97 -8.92
C LEU A 265 1.52 2.03 -9.70
N ALA A 266 1.29 2.15 -11.02
CA ALA A 266 1.98 3.09 -11.90
C ALA A 266 1.77 4.56 -11.50
N SER A 267 0.70 4.86 -10.77
CA SER A 267 0.36 6.20 -10.30
C SER A 267 1.16 6.63 -9.07
N VAL A 268 1.65 5.68 -8.26
CA VAL A 268 2.27 5.96 -6.96
C VAL A 268 3.68 5.39 -6.78
N TYR A 269 4.10 4.53 -7.71
CA TYR A 269 5.38 3.85 -7.69
C TYR A 269 6.12 4.08 -9.00
N ASP A 270 7.38 4.52 -8.90
CA ASP A 270 8.33 4.62 -10.01
C ASP A 270 9.15 3.32 -10.12
N PRO A 271 8.97 2.51 -11.18
CA PRO A 271 9.70 1.26 -11.39
C PRO A 271 11.22 1.45 -11.50
N THR A 272 11.68 2.63 -11.91
CA THR A 272 13.11 2.91 -12.11
C THR A 272 13.83 3.29 -10.81
N ALA A 273 13.09 3.60 -9.75
CA ALA A 273 13.63 3.96 -8.45
C ALA A 273 13.51 2.80 -7.43
N ALA A 274 14.48 2.69 -6.54
CA ALA A 274 14.39 1.78 -5.39
C ALA A 274 13.24 2.19 -4.46
N PRO A 275 12.61 1.27 -3.71
CA PRO A 275 11.52 1.58 -2.77
C PRO A 275 11.82 2.75 -1.83
N VAL A 276 13.04 2.81 -1.27
CA VAL A 276 13.45 3.91 -0.39
C VAL A 276 13.59 5.26 -1.10
N ALA A 277 13.92 5.24 -2.39
CA ALA A 277 14.17 6.42 -3.23
C ALA A 277 12.90 6.95 -3.90
N GLN A 278 11.74 6.36 -3.60
CA GLN A 278 10.45 6.81 -4.13
C GLN A 278 10.13 8.24 -3.70
N ASN A 279 9.36 8.95 -4.52
CA ASN A 279 8.90 10.28 -4.15
C ASN A 279 7.83 10.19 -3.04
N TRP A 280 8.14 10.76 -1.88
CA TRP A 280 7.26 10.84 -0.71
C TRP A 280 6.50 12.17 -0.60
N ALA A 281 6.80 13.13 -1.48
CA ALA A 281 6.22 14.47 -1.47
C ALA A 281 4.97 14.60 -2.37
N THR A 282 4.65 13.57 -3.16
CA THR A 282 3.45 13.51 -4.01
C THR A 282 2.15 13.60 -3.19
N GLY A 283 1.06 14.00 -3.85
CA GLY A 283 -0.23 14.26 -3.21
C GLY A 283 -0.81 13.07 -2.43
N LEU A 284 -0.72 11.84 -2.96
CA LEU A 284 -1.31 10.65 -2.34
C LEU A 284 -0.55 10.18 -1.10
N ALA A 285 0.79 10.15 -1.13
CA ALA A 285 1.61 9.90 0.05
C ALA A 285 1.32 10.91 1.19
N ARG A 286 1.10 12.18 0.84
CA ARG A 286 0.69 13.22 1.79
C ARG A 286 -0.71 12.95 2.37
N ILE A 287 -1.67 12.60 1.52
CA ILE A 287 -3.04 12.25 1.95
C ILE A 287 -2.99 11.05 2.90
N LEU A 288 -2.28 9.98 2.54
CA LEU A 288 -2.10 8.80 3.38
C LEU A 288 -1.55 9.18 4.77
N ARG A 289 -0.50 10.01 4.82
CA ARG A 289 0.09 10.49 6.08
C ARG A 289 -0.90 11.29 6.94
N ILE A 290 -1.72 12.14 6.31
CA ILE A 290 -2.74 12.92 7.04
C ILE A 290 -3.83 11.98 7.57
N LEU A 291 -4.30 11.05 6.73
CA LEU A 291 -5.32 10.08 7.09
C LEU A 291 -4.88 9.19 8.26
N THR A 292 -3.65 8.67 8.25
CA THR A 292 -3.16 7.84 9.36
C THR A 292 -3.08 8.62 10.67
N LEU A 293 -2.65 9.88 10.64
CA LEU A 293 -2.63 10.74 11.82
C LEU A 293 -4.04 11.11 12.32
N LEU A 294 -5.01 11.25 11.41
CA LEU A 294 -6.42 11.47 11.77
C LEU A 294 -7.05 10.23 12.41
N ILE A 295 -6.76 9.04 11.86
CA ILE A 295 -7.32 7.77 12.32
C ILE A 295 -6.68 7.32 13.64
N LEU A 296 -5.41 7.66 13.91
CA LEU A 296 -4.69 7.27 15.12
C LEU A 296 -5.45 7.53 16.44
N PRO A 297 -5.92 8.76 16.75
CA PRO A 297 -6.67 9.00 17.99
C PRO A 297 -7.99 8.23 18.04
N LEU A 298 -8.68 8.05 16.90
CA LEU A 298 -9.90 7.25 16.82
C LEU A 298 -9.62 5.77 17.12
N ALA A 299 -8.57 5.21 16.52
CA ALA A 299 -8.14 3.83 16.75
C ALA A 299 -7.76 3.60 18.23
N LEU A 300 -7.04 4.54 18.84
CA LEU A 300 -6.73 4.52 20.27
C LEU A 300 -8.00 4.55 21.12
N GLY A 301 -8.95 5.43 20.81
CA GLY A 301 -10.22 5.53 21.53
C GLY A 301 -11.03 4.23 21.46
N VAL A 302 -11.19 3.66 20.26
CA VAL A 302 -11.91 2.39 20.07
C VAL A 302 -11.23 1.25 20.81
N LEU A 303 -9.90 1.12 20.70
CA LEU A 303 -9.17 0.07 21.42
C LEU A 303 -9.23 0.26 22.94
N ALA A 304 -9.14 1.49 23.43
CA ALA A 304 -9.26 1.78 24.86
C ALA A 304 -10.64 1.38 25.38
N ILE A 305 -11.72 1.69 24.65
CA ILE A 305 -13.08 1.24 24.99
C ILE A 305 -13.16 -0.29 24.99
N TYR A 306 -12.60 -0.96 23.98
CA TYR A 306 -12.62 -2.41 23.93
C TYR A 306 -11.86 -3.04 25.10
N VAL A 307 -10.63 -2.61 25.35
CA VAL A 307 -9.76 -3.22 26.37
C VAL A 307 -10.19 -2.88 27.79
N PHE A 308 -10.54 -1.62 28.07
CA PHE A 308 -10.80 -1.17 29.44
C PHE A 308 -12.27 -1.23 29.86
N TYR A 309 -13.21 -1.23 28.91
CA TYR A 309 -14.64 -1.28 29.23
C TYR A 309 -15.30 -2.55 28.71
N PHE A 310 -15.23 -2.82 27.41
CA PHE A 310 -16.03 -3.89 26.79
C PHE A 310 -15.58 -5.29 27.23
N ILE A 311 -14.26 -5.58 27.21
CA ILE A 311 -13.75 -6.89 27.64
C ILE A 311 -14.09 -7.17 29.11
N PRO A 312 -13.86 -6.26 30.08
CA PRO A 312 -14.29 -6.48 31.46
C PRO A 312 -15.81 -6.64 31.65
N ALA A 313 -16.62 -5.82 30.97
CA ALA A 313 -18.07 -5.82 31.15
C ALA A 313 -18.77 -6.99 30.44
N TYR A 314 -18.22 -7.45 29.31
CA TYR A 314 -18.84 -8.43 28.42
C TYR A 314 -17.92 -9.61 28.10
N PHE A 315 -17.08 -10.00 29.07
CA PHE A 315 -16.00 -10.98 28.90
C PHE A 315 -16.42 -12.29 28.22
N TRP A 316 -17.65 -12.76 28.44
CA TRP A 316 -18.13 -14.03 27.89
C TRP A 316 -18.76 -13.92 26.49
N ARG A 317 -19.08 -12.72 26.01
CA ARG A 317 -19.77 -12.54 24.71
C ARG A 317 -19.03 -13.18 23.53
N PRO A 318 -17.72 -12.99 23.34
CA PRO A 318 -17.01 -13.54 22.18
C PRO A 318 -16.90 -15.07 22.18
N PHE A 319 -17.02 -15.70 23.36
CA PHE A 319 -17.05 -17.16 23.48
C PHE A 319 -18.34 -17.73 22.89
N GLN A 320 -19.45 -17.03 23.05
CA GLN A 320 -20.77 -17.45 22.58
C GLN A 320 -21.02 -16.97 21.14
N GLU A 321 -20.74 -15.70 20.85
CA GLU A 321 -21.07 -15.02 19.59
C GLU A 321 -19.82 -14.88 18.70
N ARG A 322 -19.81 -15.55 17.55
CA ARG A 322 -18.65 -15.56 16.65
C ARG A 322 -18.45 -14.22 15.94
N GLU A 323 -19.54 -13.46 15.80
CA GLU A 323 -19.61 -12.17 15.13
C GLU A 323 -18.71 -11.15 15.83
N VAL A 324 -18.63 -11.21 17.16
CA VAL A 324 -17.74 -10.34 17.96
C VAL A 324 -16.28 -10.62 17.63
N LEU A 325 -15.91 -11.88 17.44
CA LEU A 325 -14.55 -12.28 17.09
C LEU A 325 -14.16 -11.87 15.66
N ILE A 326 -15.11 -11.87 14.73
CA ILE A 326 -14.90 -11.35 13.36
C ILE A 326 -14.56 -9.86 13.44
N VAL A 327 -15.32 -9.09 14.24
CA VAL A 327 -15.07 -7.65 14.43
C VAL A 327 -13.70 -7.39 15.08
N TYR A 328 -13.30 -8.18 16.07
CA TYR A 328 -11.97 -8.05 16.68
C TYR A 328 -10.84 -8.30 15.68
N ASN A 329 -10.91 -9.39 14.91
CA ASN A 329 -9.91 -9.69 13.89
C ASN A 329 -9.85 -8.60 12.81
N ALA A 330 -11.00 -8.12 12.33
CA ALA A 330 -11.06 -7.02 11.37
C ALA A 330 -10.45 -5.72 11.94
N THR A 331 -10.71 -5.42 13.22
CA THR A 331 -10.13 -4.26 13.93
C THR A 331 -8.61 -4.39 14.01
N ILE A 332 -8.09 -5.56 14.39
CA ILE A 332 -6.65 -5.83 14.46
C ILE A 332 -6.00 -5.66 13.08
N MET A 333 -6.61 -6.19 12.01
CA MET A 333 -6.12 -6.00 10.64
C MET A 333 -6.04 -4.52 10.25
N ALA A 334 -7.08 -3.73 10.55
CA ALA A 334 -7.09 -2.30 10.27
C ALA A 334 -5.96 -1.57 11.03
N ILE A 335 -5.67 -1.98 12.27
CA ILE A 335 -4.59 -1.39 13.06
C ILE A 335 -3.21 -1.79 12.53
N LEU A 336 -3.01 -3.02 12.05
CA LEU A 336 -1.75 -3.42 11.41
C LEU A 336 -1.45 -2.59 10.15
N VAL A 337 -2.48 -2.29 9.34
CA VAL A 337 -2.37 -1.38 8.18
C VAL A 337 -2.03 0.04 8.64
N LEU A 338 -2.71 0.54 9.68
CA LEU A 338 -2.42 1.85 10.27
C LEU A 338 -0.98 1.96 10.77
N LEU A 339 -0.50 0.97 11.54
CA LEU A 339 0.87 0.91 12.06
C LEU A 339 1.90 0.92 10.93
N THR A 340 1.62 0.24 9.82
CA THR A 340 2.52 0.20 8.66
C THR A 340 2.69 1.59 8.03
N ALA A 341 1.63 2.40 7.97
CA ALA A 341 1.63 3.69 7.27
C ALA A 341 1.81 4.92 8.19
N ILE A 342 1.77 4.77 9.52
CA ILE A 342 1.76 5.91 10.46
C ILE A 342 3.05 6.74 10.43
N VAL A 343 4.21 6.12 10.16
CA VAL A 343 5.52 6.80 10.06
C VAL A 343 6.00 6.87 8.60
N ALA A 344 5.05 7.05 7.67
CA ALA A 344 5.35 7.27 6.25
C ALA A 344 6.01 8.65 6.00
N GLY A 345 7.02 8.67 5.14
CA GLY A 345 7.71 9.89 4.70
C GLY A 345 8.84 10.39 5.62
N PRO A 346 9.49 11.51 5.24
CA PRO A 346 10.69 12.03 5.91
C PRO A 346 10.41 12.56 7.32
N ASP A 347 11.42 12.42 8.18
CA ASP A 347 11.34 12.71 9.63
C ASP A 347 11.53 14.21 9.94
N GLU A 348 11.96 15.00 8.95
CA GLU A 348 12.51 16.36 9.09
C GLU A 348 11.49 17.45 9.51
N GLN A 349 10.20 17.13 9.60
CA GLN A 349 9.14 18.13 9.85
C GLN A 349 8.56 18.10 11.28
N ARG A 350 8.99 17.19 12.16
CA ARG A 350 8.38 17.02 13.50
C ARG A 350 9.21 17.69 14.59
N SER A 351 8.56 18.46 15.46
CA SER A 351 9.19 18.93 16.70
C SER A 351 9.45 17.75 17.66
N PRO A 352 10.46 17.84 18.56
CA PRO A 352 10.75 16.78 19.52
C PRO A 352 9.54 16.36 20.37
N ARG A 353 8.66 17.32 20.71
CA ARG A 353 7.43 17.05 21.46
C ARG A 353 6.41 16.26 20.64
N GLN A 354 6.20 16.63 19.38
CA GLN A 354 5.29 15.91 18.48
C GLN A 354 5.78 14.49 18.22
N ASP A 355 7.10 14.32 18.05
CA ASP A 355 7.72 13.03 17.84
C ASP A 355 7.57 12.11 19.06
N ALA A 356 7.77 12.65 20.27
CA ALA A 356 7.51 11.92 21.51
C ALA A 356 6.04 11.50 21.66
N ILE A 357 5.09 12.41 21.39
CA ILE A 357 3.65 12.11 21.44
C ILE A 357 3.30 10.99 20.46
N LEU A 358 3.79 11.09 19.22
CA LEU A 358 3.55 10.07 18.20
C LEU A 358 4.13 8.71 18.62
N ARG A 359 5.35 8.69 19.15
CA ARG A 359 5.99 7.48 19.67
C ARG A 359 5.13 6.80 20.73
N TYR A 360 4.68 7.54 21.75
CA TYR A 360 3.85 6.97 22.81
C TYR A 360 2.48 6.53 22.28
N ALA A 361 1.87 7.29 21.37
CA ALA A 361 0.61 6.90 20.74
C ALA A 361 0.73 5.58 19.95
N VAL A 362 1.80 5.42 19.15
CA VAL A 362 2.08 4.18 18.40
C VAL A 362 2.37 3.02 19.34
N LEU A 363 3.12 3.27 20.42
CA LEU A 363 3.42 2.25 21.44
C LEU A 363 2.15 1.78 22.16
N THR A 364 1.32 2.72 22.63
CA THR A 364 0.03 2.40 23.26
C THR A 364 -0.89 1.68 22.30
N LEU A 365 -0.96 2.10 21.03
CA LEU A 365 -1.75 1.41 20.01
C LEU A 365 -1.29 -0.04 19.84
N GLY A 366 0.02 -0.27 19.74
CA GLY A 366 0.59 -1.62 19.65
C GLY A 366 0.29 -2.48 20.88
N ILE A 367 0.42 -1.93 22.09
CA ILE A 367 0.12 -2.64 23.35
C ILE A 367 -1.36 -3.01 23.44
N LEU A 368 -2.28 -2.05 23.20
CA LEU A 368 -3.71 -2.33 23.25
C LEU A 368 -4.13 -3.37 22.20
N THR A 369 -3.54 -3.32 21.01
CA THR A 369 -3.79 -4.32 19.96
C THR A 369 -3.27 -5.69 20.38
N LEU A 370 -2.10 -5.75 21.02
CA LEU A 370 -1.52 -6.98 21.55
C LEU A 370 -2.43 -7.61 22.62
N LEU A 371 -2.97 -6.80 23.54
CA LEU A 371 -3.93 -7.24 24.55
C LEU A 371 -5.22 -7.76 23.92
N LEU A 372 -5.79 -7.03 22.97
CA LEU A 372 -7.00 -7.45 22.24
C LEU A 372 -6.76 -8.77 21.49
N ASN A 373 -5.63 -8.91 20.80
CA ASN A 373 -5.27 -10.12 20.06
C ASN A 373 -4.99 -11.30 21.00
N ALA A 374 -4.36 -11.09 22.15
CA ALA A 374 -4.15 -12.14 23.15
C ALA A 374 -5.49 -12.66 23.70
N TYR A 375 -6.43 -11.76 24.00
CA TYR A 375 -7.77 -12.13 24.41
C TYR A 375 -8.54 -12.86 23.29
N ALA A 376 -8.51 -12.35 22.06
CA ALA A 376 -9.12 -13.01 20.91
C ALA A 376 -8.54 -14.42 20.68
N LEU A 377 -7.22 -14.59 20.82
CA LEU A 377 -6.55 -15.89 20.69
C LEU A 377 -7.05 -16.90 21.74
N VAL A 378 -7.23 -16.49 23.00
CA VAL A 378 -7.80 -17.35 24.05
C VAL A 378 -9.22 -17.79 23.70
N VAL A 379 -10.06 -16.85 23.22
CA VAL A 379 -11.43 -17.16 22.77
C VAL A 379 -11.42 -18.15 21.61
N ILE A 380 -10.57 -17.95 20.60
CA ILE A 380 -10.44 -18.86 19.45
C ILE A 380 -9.97 -20.24 19.90
N ALA A 381 -9.00 -20.31 20.80
CA ALA A 381 -8.50 -21.57 21.35
C ALA A 381 -9.62 -22.36 22.03
N SER A 382 -10.38 -21.70 22.91
CA SER A 382 -11.54 -22.29 23.60
C SER A 382 -12.57 -22.82 22.60
N ARG A 383 -12.96 -22.02 21.61
CA ARG A 383 -13.94 -22.43 20.60
C ARG A 383 -13.44 -23.56 19.70
N THR A 384 -12.14 -23.59 19.41
CA THR A 384 -11.52 -24.66 18.61
C THR A 384 -11.51 -25.97 19.39
N PHE A 385 -11.27 -25.91 20.71
CA PHE A 385 -11.36 -27.07 21.59
C PHE A 385 -12.79 -27.60 21.73
N GLU A 386 -13.77 -26.70 21.90
CA GLU A 386 -15.17 -27.08 22.13
C GLU A 386 -15.86 -27.60 20.87
N PHE A 387 -15.68 -26.92 19.73
CA PHE A 387 -16.42 -27.20 18.51
C PHE A 387 -15.60 -27.96 17.46
N GLY A 388 -14.38 -28.37 17.78
CA GLY A 388 -13.45 -29.06 16.89
C GLY A 388 -12.66 -28.14 15.94
N LEU A 389 -11.64 -28.72 15.31
CA LEU A 389 -10.78 -28.03 14.36
C LEU A 389 -11.40 -28.02 12.96
N THR A 390 -11.60 -26.84 12.38
CA THR A 390 -12.03 -26.65 10.99
C THR A 390 -10.99 -25.82 10.24
N PRO A 391 -10.91 -25.86 8.90
CA PRO A 391 -9.96 -25.06 8.13
C PRO A 391 -10.00 -23.57 8.49
N ASN A 392 -11.20 -23.00 8.64
CA ASN A 392 -11.37 -21.61 9.03
C ASN A 392 -10.85 -21.33 10.46
N ARG A 393 -11.18 -22.18 11.44
CA ARG A 393 -10.68 -22.01 12.82
C ARG A 393 -9.17 -22.16 12.90
N TYR A 394 -8.60 -23.12 12.16
CA TYR A 394 -7.15 -23.27 12.05
C TYR A 394 -6.49 -22.00 11.51
N ALA A 395 -7.04 -21.46 10.42
CA ALA A 395 -6.52 -20.26 9.77
C ALA A 395 -6.57 -19.03 10.68
N VAL A 396 -7.71 -18.81 11.35
CA VAL A 396 -7.91 -17.70 12.28
C VAL A 396 -7.03 -17.86 13.52
N PHE A 397 -6.92 -19.08 14.07
CA PHE A 397 -6.08 -19.37 15.23
C PHE A 397 -4.60 -19.09 14.93
N GLY A 398 -4.07 -19.63 13.84
CA GLY A 398 -2.68 -19.39 13.47
C GLY A 398 -2.41 -17.94 13.04
N TRP A 399 -3.35 -17.26 12.39
CA TRP A 399 -3.23 -15.82 12.12
C TRP A 399 -3.14 -14.99 13.40
N ASN A 400 -3.89 -15.34 14.45
CA ASN A 400 -3.80 -14.66 15.75
C ASN A 400 -2.44 -14.93 16.43
N ILE A 401 -1.88 -16.14 16.31
CA ILE A 401 -0.52 -16.44 16.79
C ILE A 401 0.52 -15.59 16.04
N VAL A 402 0.46 -15.60 14.72
CA VAL A 402 1.36 -14.80 13.86
C VAL A 402 1.26 -13.32 14.24
N THR A 403 0.04 -12.79 14.36
CA THR A 403 -0.20 -11.41 14.75
C THR A 403 0.34 -11.09 16.14
N LEU A 404 0.21 -12.01 17.10
CA LEU A 404 0.76 -11.84 18.45
C LEU A 404 2.29 -11.70 18.40
N LEU A 405 2.96 -12.57 17.64
CA LEU A 405 4.41 -12.55 17.44
C LEU A 405 4.86 -11.26 16.73
N MET A 406 4.13 -10.85 15.68
CA MET A 406 4.42 -9.60 14.97
C MET A 406 4.30 -8.39 15.88
N LEU A 407 3.21 -8.28 16.63
CA LEU A 407 2.98 -7.16 17.56
C LEU A 407 4.04 -7.13 18.65
N ALA A 408 4.40 -8.28 19.23
CA ALA A 408 5.48 -8.36 20.21
C ALA A 408 6.82 -7.90 19.60
N ALA A 409 7.15 -8.36 18.38
CA ALA A 409 8.36 -8.00 17.67
C ALA A 409 8.40 -6.52 17.22
N VAL A 410 7.26 -5.82 17.19
CA VAL A 410 7.19 -4.36 16.93
C VAL A 410 7.23 -3.56 18.25
N VAL A 411 6.45 -3.97 19.25
CA VAL A 411 6.30 -3.25 20.53
C VAL A 411 7.57 -3.34 21.36
N ILE A 412 8.23 -4.50 21.44
CA ILE A 412 9.42 -4.69 22.29
C ILE A 412 10.58 -3.78 21.85
N PRO A 413 10.98 -3.73 20.56
CA PRO A 413 12.01 -2.79 20.11
C PRO A 413 11.60 -1.33 20.28
N LEU A 414 10.33 -0.99 20.02
CA LEU A 414 9.82 0.37 20.16
C LEU A 414 9.88 0.87 21.62
N TRP A 415 9.57 -0.02 22.58
CA TRP A 415 9.69 0.25 24.00
C TRP A 415 11.16 0.48 24.41
N LYS A 416 12.07 -0.36 23.92
CA LYS A 416 13.50 -0.32 24.27
C LYS A 416 14.29 0.79 23.57
N ALA A 417 13.85 1.25 22.40
CA ALA A 417 14.61 2.20 21.59
C ALA A 417 14.80 3.55 22.32
N PRO A 418 15.96 4.22 22.16
CA PRO A 418 16.11 5.60 22.61
C PRO A 418 15.23 6.53 21.77
N SER A 419 14.84 7.68 22.32
CA SER A 419 13.95 8.64 21.65
C SER A 419 14.48 9.16 20.32
N GLU A 420 15.78 9.09 20.06
CA GLU A 420 16.36 9.53 18.77
C GLU A 420 16.31 8.44 17.69
N ARG A 421 16.10 7.17 18.06
CA ARG A 421 16.15 6.02 17.13
C ARG A 421 14.88 5.19 17.07
N TRP A 422 13.79 5.64 17.70
CA TRP A 422 12.54 4.88 17.72
C TRP A 422 11.94 4.70 16.31
N VAL A 423 12.05 5.72 15.44
CA VAL A 423 11.54 5.63 14.07
C VAL A 423 12.29 4.57 13.25
N PRO A 424 13.64 4.61 13.11
CA PRO A 424 14.37 3.54 12.43
C PRO A 424 14.07 2.15 13.01
N ALA A 425 14.07 2.01 14.35
CA ALA A 425 13.78 0.73 15.01
C ALA A 425 12.37 0.21 14.70
N PHE A 426 11.38 1.10 14.66
CA PHE A 426 10.00 0.77 14.32
C PHE A 426 9.88 0.33 12.85
N ARG A 427 10.40 1.13 11.90
CA ARG A 427 10.38 0.82 10.46
C ARG A 427 11.02 -0.54 10.17
N GLU A 428 12.17 -0.80 10.77
CA GLU A 428 12.90 -2.05 10.63
C GLU A 428 12.12 -3.24 11.21
N SER A 429 11.45 -3.04 12.35
CA SER A 429 10.63 -4.08 12.98
C SER A 429 9.43 -4.43 12.11
N ILE A 430 8.70 -3.43 11.58
CA ILE A 430 7.58 -3.63 10.64
C ILE A 430 8.02 -4.43 9.41
N ALA A 431 9.17 -4.09 8.81
CA ALA A 431 9.69 -4.79 7.64
C ALA A 431 10.10 -6.25 7.92
N ARG A 432 10.65 -6.53 9.11
CA ARG A 432 11.00 -7.91 9.48
C ARG A 432 9.77 -8.77 9.70
N VAL A 433 8.77 -8.23 10.39
CA VAL A 433 7.58 -9.01 10.76
C VAL A 433 6.67 -9.31 9.57
N SER A 434 6.74 -8.54 8.47
CA SER A 434 6.00 -8.86 7.25
C SER A 434 6.43 -10.19 6.61
N VAL A 435 7.62 -10.70 6.91
CA VAL A 435 8.02 -12.04 6.46
C VAL A 435 7.13 -13.11 7.10
N LEU A 436 6.73 -12.93 8.37
CA LEU A 436 5.83 -13.86 9.05
C LEU A 436 4.43 -13.87 8.41
N THR A 437 3.94 -12.71 7.96
CA THR A 437 2.64 -12.66 7.27
C THR A 437 2.67 -13.40 5.94
N VAL A 438 3.77 -13.26 5.19
CA VAL A 438 3.94 -13.96 3.91
C VAL A 438 4.07 -15.46 4.13
N ALA A 439 4.87 -15.88 5.12
CA ALA A 439 5.03 -17.28 5.47
C ALA A 439 3.70 -17.93 5.89
N TRP A 440 2.89 -17.23 6.69
CA TRP A 440 1.57 -17.72 7.06
C TRP A 440 0.61 -17.80 5.88
N ALA A 441 0.58 -16.78 5.02
CA ALA A 441 -0.27 -16.79 3.82
C ALA A 441 0.13 -17.94 2.86
N LEU A 442 1.42 -18.21 2.70
CA LEU A 442 1.91 -19.36 1.95
C LEU A 442 1.52 -20.69 2.60
N TRP A 443 1.57 -20.79 3.93
CA TRP A 443 1.10 -21.98 4.65
C TRP A 443 -0.39 -22.21 4.43
N VAL A 444 -1.21 -21.16 4.51
CA VAL A 444 -2.65 -21.26 4.23
C VAL A 444 -2.92 -21.68 2.78
N LEU A 445 -2.11 -21.19 1.84
CA LEU A 445 -2.27 -21.48 0.41
C LEU A 445 -1.87 -22.92 0.04
N LEU A 446 -0.76 -23.42 0.60
CA LEU A 446 -0.12 -24.67 0.16
C LEU A 446 -0.17 -25.78 1.22
N GLY A 447 0.02 -25.42 2.49
CA GLY A 447 0.09 -26.38 3.61
C GLY A 447 -1.29 -26.78 4.12
N LEU A 448 -2.21 -25.82 4.24
CA LEU A 448 -3.55 -26.08 4.77
C LEU A 448 -4.34 -27.10 3.94
N PRO A 449 -4.38 -27.04 2.60
CA PRO A 449 -5.06 -28.06 1.79
C PRO A 449 -4.54 -29.45 2.11
N LEU A 450 -3.21 -29.62 2.15
CA LEU A 450 -2.58 -30.91 2.46
C LEU A 450 -2.92 -31.46 3.85
N SER A 451 -3.19 -30.58 4.83
CA SER A 451 -3.53 -30.98 6.19
C SER A 451 -5.00 -31.37 6.39
N PHE A 452 -5.88 -31.01 5.45
CA PHE A 452 -7.33 -31.27 5.49
C PHE A 452 -7.82 -32.11 4.30
N LEU A 453 -6.90 -32.71 3.52
CA LEU A 453 -7.18 -33.67 2.45
C LEU A 453 -7.54 -35.06 2.98
#